data_AF-A0A1K1SY32-F1
#
_entry.id   AF-A0A1K1SY32-F1
#
_cell.length_a   1.000
_cell.length_b   1.000
_cell.length_c   1.000
_cell.angle_alpha   90.00
_cell.angle_beta   90.00
_cell.angle_gamma   90.00
#
_symmetry.space_group_name_H-M   'P 1'
#
loop_
_entity.id
_entity.type
_entity.pdbx_description
1 polymer ?
#
loop_
_entity_poly.entity_id
_entity_poly.type
_entity_poly.pdbx_seq_one_letter_code
_entity_poly.pdbx_strand_id
1 'polypeptide(L)' 'MGPKTPVTEGDFFRHPLREQINLKHPLVSLADLINWDRLGASMSESFVSRKGRPATSPR' A
#
# COMPACT_ATOMS: atom_id res chain seq x y z
N MET A 1 -26.94 -29.19 -5.30
CA MET A 1 -26.33 -27.86 -5.09
C MET A 1 -24.86 -28.07 -4.78
N GLY A 2 -24.00 -28.11 -5.80
CA GLY A 2 -22.56 -28.28 -5.61
C GLY A 2 -21.91 -26.99 -5.10
N PRO A 3 -20.70 -27.07 -4.50
CA PRO A 3 -20.00 -25.89 -3.99
C PRO A 3 -19.75 -24.90 -5.13
N LYS A 4 -20.09 -23.63 -4.91
CA LYS A 4 -19.79 -22.55 -5.86
C LYS A 4 -18.27 -22.47 -6.02
N THR A 5 -17.82 -22.42 -7.28
CA THR A 5 -16.43 -22.13 -7.62
C THR A 5 -16.00 -20.84 -6.92
N PRO A 6 -14.84 -20.81 -6.24
CA PRO A 6 -14.33 -19.58 -5.69
C PRO A 6 -14.09 -18.61 -6.85
N VAL A 7 -14.84 -17.51 -6.86
CA VAL A 7 -14.56 -16.40 -7.76
C VAL A 7 -13.24 -15.83 -7.28
N THR A 8 -12.20 -15.88 -8.11
CA THR A 8 -10.97 -15.12 -7.88
C THR A 8 -11.40 -13.67 -7.75
N GLU A 9 -11.38 -13.12 -6.53
CA GLU A 9 -11.56 -11.70 -6.29
C GLU A 9 -10.61 -10.98 -7.25
N GLY A 10 -11.18 -10.29 -8.24
CA GLY A 10 -10.39 -9.65 -9.28
C GLY A 10 -9.44 -8.68 -8.62
N ASP A 11 -8.14 -8.85 -8.86
CA ASP A 11 -7.04 -8.01 -8.36
C ASP A 11 -7.51 -6.56 -8.16
N PHE A 12 -7.84 -6.14 -6.95
CA PHE A 12 -8.44 -4.80 -6.75
C PHE A 12 -7.45 -3.66 -7.10
N PHE A 13 -6.19 -4.00 -7.36
CA PHE A 13 -5.11 -3.12 -7.78
C PHE A 13 -4.80 -3.19 -9.28
N ARG A 14 -5.78 -3.51 -10.14
CA ARG A 14 -5.53 -3.71 -11.59
C ARG A 14 -4.77 -2.55 -12.24
N HIS A 15 -4.90 -1.33 -11.73
CA HIS A 15 -4.14 -0.16 -12.18
C HIS A 15 -3.44 0.53 -11.00
N PRO A 16 -2.16 0.91 -11.14
CA PRO A 16 -1.45 1.71 -10.16
C PRO A 16 -2.29 2.89 -9.67
N LEU A 17 -2.26 3.19 -8.37
CA LEU A 17 -3.04 4.30 -7.78
C LEU A 17 -2.84 5.63 -8.52
N ARG A 18 -1.63 5.86 -9.05
CA ARG A 18 -1.28 7.03 -9.87
C ARG A 18 -2.14 7.19 -11.13
N GLU A 19 -2.63 6.09 -11.69
CA GLU A 19 -3.51 6.06 -12.86
C GLU A 19 -5.00 6.22 -12.48
N GLN A 20 -5.33 5.99 -11.21
CA GLN A 20 -6.69 6.05 -10.67
C GLN A 20 -7.05 7.41 -10.07
N ILE A 21 -6.04 8.25 -9.77
CA ILE A 21 -6.23 9.56 -9.13
C ILE A 21 -5.78 10.71 -10.03
N ASN A 22 -6.40 11.88 -9.88
CA ASN A 22 -5.95 13.10 -10.54
C ASN A 22 -4.71 13.66 -9.84
N LEU A 23 -3.52 13.43 -10.40
CA LEU A 23 -2.26 13.93 -9.86
C LEU A 23 -2.17 15.47 -9.82
N LYS A 24 -3.00 16.20 -10.59
CA LYS A 24 -3.08 17.67 -10.55
C LYS A 24 -3.98 18.20 -9.45
N HIS A 25 -4.66 17.32 -8.71
CA HIS A 25 -5.58 17.74 -7.67
C HIS A 25 -4.82 18.38 -6.49
N PRO A 26 -5.26 19.53 -5.94
CA PRO A 26 -4.54 20.23 -4.87
C PRO A 26 -4.26 19.38 -3.62
N LEU A 27 -5.15 18.44 -3.28
CA LEU A 27 -4.91 17.51 -2.17
C LEU A 27 -3.82 16.47 -2.47
N VAL A 28 -3.67 16.07 -3.73
CA VAL A 28 -2.63 15.11 -4.13
C VAL A 28 -1.26 15.79 -4.11
N SER A 29 -1.17 17.06 -4.52
CA SER A 29 0.09 17.81 -4.46
C SER A 29 0.59 18.07 -3.03
N LEU A 30 -0.25 17.94 -2.00
CA LEU A 30 0.21 18.02 -0.61
C LEU A 30 1.19 16.89 -0.25
N ALA A 31 1.20 15.78 -1.01
CA ALA A 31 2.17 14.72 -0.88
C ALA A 31 3.62 15.21 -1.02
N ASP A 32 3.86 16.26 -1.80
CA ASP A 32 5.20 16.82 -2.02
C ASP A 32 5.74 17.55 -0.78
N LEU A 33 4.87 17.93 0.15
CA LEU A 33 5.25 18.56 1.42
C LEU A 33 5.60 17.53 2.51
N ILE A 34 5.31 16.26 2.28
CA ILE A 34 5.56 15.20 3.25
C ILE A 34 7.04 14.82 3.21
N ASN A 35 7.68 14.85 4.38
CA ASN A 35 8.98 14.21 4.55
C ASN A 35 8.79 12.68 4.59
N TRP A 36 8.86 12.05 3.42
CA TRP A 36 8.65 10.63 3.26
C TRP A 36 9.68 9.76 3.98
N ASP A 37 10.94 10.20 4.04
CA ASP A 37 12.01 9.46 4.73
C ASP A 37 11.74 9.38 6.23
N ARG A 38 11.38 10.51 6.86
CA ARG A 38 11.03 10.56 8.29
C ARG A 38 9.76 9.77 8.57
N LEU A 39 8.74 9.88 7.72
CA LEU A 39 7.50 9.14 7.86
C LEU A 39 7.78 7.63 7.80
N GLY A 40 8.53 7.18 6.78
CA GLY A 40 8.91 5.78 6.60
C GLY A 40 9.66 5.22 7.80
N ALA A 41 10.64 5.96 8.32
CA ALA A 41 11.36 5.58 9.54
C ALA A 41 10.41 5.38 10.72
N SER A 42 9.56 6.37 11.02
CA SER A 42 8.63 6.30 12.17
C SER A 42 7.59 5.18 12.05
N MET A 43 7.10 4.91 10.84
CA MET A 43 6.09 3.88 10.61
C MET A 43 6.71 2.48 10.63
N SER A 44 7.94 2.33 10.13
CA SER A 44 8.61 1.03 10.05
C SER A 44 8.76 0.35 11.42
N GLU A 45 8.99 1.13 12.48
CA GLU A 45 9.06 0.65 13.86
C GLU A 45 7.77 -0.06 14.30
N SER A 46 6.62 0.38 13.78
CA SER A 46 5.30 -0.18 14.11
C SER A 46 5.01 -1.49 13.37
N PHE A 47 5.69 -1.75 12.25
CA PHE A 47 5.48 -2.93 11.41
C PHE A 47 6.49 -4.06 11.68
N VAL A 48 7.40 -3.89 12.65
CA VAL A 48 8.28 -4.97 13.10
C VAL A 48 7.43 -6.02 13.81
N SER A 49 7.06 -7.09 13.09
CA SER A 49 6.37 -8.22 13.70
C SER A 49 7.23 -8.84 14.79
N ARG A 50 6.78 -8.79 16.05
CA ARG A 50 7.43 -9.45 17.20
C ARG A 50 7.12 -10.95 17.27
N LYS A 51 6.18 -11.44 16.44
CA LYS A 51 5.79 -12.86 16.34
C LYS A 51 5.72 -13.25 14.87
N GLY A 52 6.79 -13.87 14.36
CA GLY A 52 6.87 -14.36 12.99
C GLY A 52 8.24 -14.15 12.36
N ARG A 53 8.39 -14.56 11.09
CA ARG A 53 9.61 -14.34 10.30
C ARG A 53 9.89 -12.82 10.22
N PRO A 54 11.13 -12.37 10.42
CA PRO A 54 11.47 -10.96 10.30
C PRO A 54 11.03 -10.39 8.96
N ALA A 55 10.47 -9.19 8.97
CA ALA A 55 10.23 -8.43 7.76
C ALA A 55 11.59 -8.14 7.11
N THR A 56 11.92 -8.86 6.04
CA THR A 56 13.07 -8.55 5.20
C THR A 56 12.78 -7.27 4.42
N SER A 57 13.77 -6.37 4.35
CA SER A 57 13.63 -5.09 3.64
C SER A 57 13.11 -5.31 2.21
N PRO A 58 12.05 -4.57 1.78
CA PRO A 58 11.60 -4.60 0.39
C PRO A 58 12.71 -4.10 -0.53
N ARG A 59 12.97 -4.83 -1.62
CA ARG A 59 13.89 -4.43 -2.69
C ARG A 59 13.36 -3.26 -3.49
#